data_AF-A0A6P0Y0H8-F1
#
_entry.id   AF-A0A6P0Y0H8-F1
#
_cell.length_a   1.000
_cell.length_b   1.000
_cell.length_c   1.000
_cell.angle_alpha   90.00
_cell.angle_beta   90.00
_cell.angle_gamma   90.00
#
_symmetry.space_group_name_H-M   'P 1'
#
loop_
_entity.id
_entity.type
_entity.pdbx_description
1 polymer ?
#
loop_
_entity_poly.entity_id
_entity_poly.type
_entity_poly.pdbx_seq_one_letter_code
_entity_poly.pdbx_strand_id
1 'polypeptide(L)'
;IFPFEPEQTIDETGIFKYYFVSPLEYGKSKNVNRYLVFGLASFCNHAEKSNACVEWVENEVGLWAHLIAQKDIKEGEEVTLFYTNIDEYADAQKFV
;
A
#
# COMPACT_ATOMS: atom_id res chain seq x y z
N ILE A 1 6.41 33.96 -15.94
CA ILE A 1 6.71 33.17 -14.72
C ILE A 1 5.35 32.77 -14.17
N PHE A 2 4.95 31.52 -14.32
CA PHE A 2 3.74 31.00 -13.67
C PHE A 2 3.98 31.03 -12.16
N PRO A 3 3.01 31.46 -11.33
CA PRO A 3 3.18 31.41 -9.89
C PRO A 3 3.36 29.94 -9.48
N PHE A 4 4.48 29.67 -8.82
CA PHE A 4 4.76 28.40 -8.16
C PHE A 4 3.85 28.35 -6.93
N GLU A 5 2.66 27.77 -7.10
CA GLU A 5 1.86 27.29 -5.97
C GLU A 5 2.75 26.29 -5.20
N PRO A 6 2.82 26.34 -3.85
CA PRO A 6 3.64 25.42 -3.08
C PRO A 6 3.31 23.99 -3.51
N GLU A 7 4.34 23.23 -3.86
CA GLU A 7 4.25 21.89 -4.45
C GLU A 7 3.24 21.05 -3.67
N GLN A 8 2.06 20.84 -4.26
CA GLN A 8 1.10 19.89 -3.74
C GLN A 8 1.78 18.53 -3.74
N THR A 9 2.03 17.99 -2.55
CA THR A 9 2.75 16.71 -2.44
C THR A 9 1.80 15.59 -2.87
N ILE A 10 2.33 14.49 -3.40
CA ILE A 10 1.45 13.38 -3.84
C ILE A 10 0.65 12.82 -2.64
N ASP A 11 1.19 12.96 -1.43
CA ASP A 11 0.55 12.56 -0.17
C ASP A 11 -0.74 13.35 0.12
N GLU A 12 -0.90 14.54 -0.45
CA GLU A 12 -2.11 15.37 -0.35
C GLU A 12 -3.15 15.06 -1.44
N THR A 13 -2.85 14.12 -2.33
CA THR A 13 -3.74 13.73 -3.45
C THR A 13 -4.43 12.40 -3.18
N GLY A 14 -5.44 12.06 -3.98
CA GLY A 14 -6.07 10.74 -3.94
C GLY A 14 -5.12 9.58 -4.26
N ILE A 15 -3.94 9.85 -4.84
CA ILE A 15 -2.94 8.84 -5.21
C ILE A 15 -2.31 8.20 -3.97
N PHE A 16 -2.22 8.92 -2.85
CA PHE A 16 -1.67 8.45 -1.58
C PHE A 16 -2.20 7.07 -1.16
N LYS A 17 -3.49 6.80 -1.43
CA LYS A 17 -4.17 5.53 -1.08
C LYS A 17 -3.65 4.31 -1.83
N TYR A 18 -2.86 4.51 -2.88
CA TYR A 18 -2.31 3.46 -3.74
C TYR A 18 -0.81 3.24 -3.50
N TYR A 19 -0.26 3.88 -2.47
CA TYR A 19 1.11 3.67 -2.05
C TYR A 19 1.26 2.45 -1.18
N PHE A 20 2.18 1.58 -1.59
CA PHE A 20 2.55 0.41 -0.83
C PHE A 20 3.96 0.64 -0.31
N VAL A 21 4.19 0.23 0.92
CA VAL A 21 5.50 0.26 1.58
C VAL A 21 5.88 -1.14 2.02
N SER A 22 7.18 -1.42 2.09
CA SER A 22 7.67 -2.70 2.60
C SER A 22 7.50 -2.77 4.12
N PRO A 23 6.80 -3.79 4.66
CA PRO A 23 6.68 -3.98 6.12
C PRO A 23 8.02 -4.07 6.83
N LEU A 24 9.00 -4.72 6.18
CA LEU A 24 10.34 -4.90 6.72
C LEU A 24 11.09 -3.58 6.88
N GLU A 25 10.93 -2.67 5.91
CA GLU A 25 11.56 -1.35 5.94
C GLU A 25 10.81 -0.41 6.87
N TYR A 26 9.49 -0.38 6.77
CA TYR A 26 8.62 0.51 7.53
C TYR A 26 8.69 0.23 9.04
N GLY A 27 8.87 -1.04 9.44
CA GLY A 27 9.10 -1.41 10.84
C GLY A 27 10.42 -0.89 11.43
N LYS A 28 11.37 -0.45 10.60
CA LYS A 28 12.66 0.13 11.05
C LYS A 28 12.64 1.66 11.06
N SER A 29 11.91 2.27 10.14
CA SER A 29 11.82 3.72 9.97
C SER A 29 10.54 4.05 9.20
N LYS A 30 9.91 5.20 9.48
CA LYS A 30 8.82 5.72 8.65
C LYS A 30 9.30 6.43 7.37
N ASN A 31 10.60 6.71 7.28
CA ASN A 31 11.21 7.30 6.09
C ASN A 31 11.69 6.18 5.16
N VAL A 32 10.78 5.63 4.37
CA VAL A 32 11.03 4.51 3.44
C VAL A 32 10.53 4.85 2.04
N ASN A 33 10.94 4.05 1.06
CA ASN A 33 10.42 4.15 -0.29
C ASN A 33 8.92 3.81 -0.31
N ARG A 34 8.16 4.63 -1.03
CA ARG A 34 6.74 4.41 -1.31
C ARG A 34 6.62 4.02 -2.78
N TYR A 35 5.90 2.95 -3.04
CA TYR A 35 5.73 2.41 -4.38
C TYR A 35 4.29 2.56 -4.83
N LEU A 36 4.07 3.14 -6.01
CA LEU A 36 2.78 3.12 -6.66
C LEU A 36 2.56 1.76 -7.32
N VAL A 37 1.64 0.96 -6.76
CA VAL A 37 1.36 -0.39 -7.28
C VAL A 37 0.28 -0.32 -8.36
N PHE A 38 0.56 -0.97 -9.50
CA PHE A 38 -0.37 -1.09 -10.61
C PHE A 38 -1.02 -2.48 -10.63
N GLY A 39 -2.25 -2.55 -11.13
CA GLY A 39 -3.00 -3.80 -11.28
C GLY A 39 -3.92 -4.12 -10.10
N LEU A 40 -4.38 -5.36 -10.01
CA LEU A 40 -5.47 -5.74 -9.10
C LEU A 40 -5.12 -5.59 -7.61
N ALA A 41 -3.84 -5.71 -7.25
CA ALA A 41 -3.40 -5.57 -5.87
C ALA A 41 -3.70 -4.17 -5.29
N SER A 42 -3.71 -3.12 -6.12
CA SER A 42 -3.99 -1.75 -5.67
C SER A 42 -5.46 -1.47 -5.35
N PHE A 43 -6.35 -2.43 -5.63
CA PHE A 43 -7.77 -2.35 -5.29
C PHE A 43 -8.15 -3.17 -4.05
N CYS A 44 -7.22 -3.92 -3.45
CA CYS A 44 -7.49 -4.70 -2.24
C CYS A 44 -7.62 -3.76 -1.04
N ASN A 45 -8.76 -3.83 -0.33
CA ASN A 45 -9.01 -2.99 0.84
C ASN A 45 -8.21 -3.43 2.08
N HIS A 46 -8.15 -2.53 3.06
CA HIS A 46 -7.54 -2.79 4.36
C HIS A 46 -8.35 -3.78 5.22
N ALA A 47 -7.66 -4.67 5.93
CA ALA A 47 -8.19 -5.35 7.11
C ALA A 47 -7.07 -5.67 8.11
N GLU A 48 -7.33 -5.48 9.42
CA GLU A 48 -6.39 -5.89 10.49
C GLU A 48 -6.07 -7.39 10.43
N LYS A 49 -7.08 -8.21 10.16
CA LYS A 49 -6.98 -9.66 9.97
C LYS A 49 -7.15 -10.02 8.50
N SER A 50 -6.19 -9.58 7.68
CA SER A 50 -6.17 -9.81 6.23
C SER A 50 -6.09 -11.30 5.85
N ASN A 51 -6.46 -11.60 4.60
CA ASN A 51 -6.36 -12.93 4.01
C ASN A 51 -5.29 -13.03 2.92
N ALA A 52 -4.67 -11.91 2.56
CA ALA A 52 -3.55 -11.83 1.64
C ALA A 52 -2.48 -10.86 2.16
N CYS A 53 -1.27 -10.97 1.61
CA CYS A 53 -0.17 -10.04 1.83
C CYS A 53 0.55 -9.70 0.53
N VAL A 54 1.41 -8.69 0.60
CA VAL A 54 2.31 -8.32 -0.49
C VAL A 54 3.71 -8.82 -0.18
N GLU A 55 4.25 -9.63 -1.08
CA GLU A 55 5.66 -9.98 -1.11
C GLU A 55 6.38 -9.12 -2.16
N TRP A 56 7.49 -8.52 -1.77
CA TRP A 56 8.32 -7.71 -2.67
C TRP A 56 9.40 -8.58 -3.29
N VAL A 57 9.36 -8.71 -4.62
CA VAL A 57 10.32 -9.53 -5.37
C VAL A 57 11.04 -8.66 -6.39
N GLU A 58 12.36 -8.64 -6.34
CA GLU A 58 13.19 -7.93 -7.31
C GLU A 58 13.81 -8.92 -8.30
N ASN A 59 13.79 -8.57 -9.58
CA ASN A 59 14.46 -9.31 -10.64
C ASN A 59 15.14 -8.34 -11.63
N GLU A 60 15.67 -8.86 -12.73
CA GLU A 60 16.39 -8.07 -13.74
C GLU A 60 15.54 -6.99 -14.44
N VAL A 61 14.21 -7.08 -14.36
CA VAL A 61 13.28 -6.10 -14.95
C VAL A 61 12.88 -5.02 -13.93
N GLY A 62 12.92 -5.33 -12.63
CA GLY A 62 12.63 -4.38 -11.57
C GLY A 62 12.00 -5.01 -10.33
N LEU A 63 11.35 -4.16 -9.53
CA LEU A 63 10.66 -4.54 -8.31
C LEU A 63 9.17 -4.83 -8.56
N TRP A 64 8.70 -5.95 -8.03
CA TRP A 64 7.35 -6.44 -8.21
C TRP A 64 6.65 -6.60 -6.85
N ALA A 65 5.37 -6.22 -6.81
CA ALA A 65 4.48 -6.49 -5.69
C ALA A 65 3.65 -7.75 -5.99
N HIS A 66 4.03 -8.88 -5.39
CA HIS A 66 3.29 -10.13 -5.51
C HIS A 66 2.17 -10.18 -4.47
N LEU A 67 0.93 -10.34 -4.93
CA LEU A 67 -0.24 -10.55 -4.06
C LEU A 67 -0.36 -12.04 -3.72
N ILE A 68 -0.07 -12.39 -2.46
CA ILE A 68 0.01 -13.77 -1.99
C ILE A 68 -1.13 -14.05 -0.99
N ALA A 69 -1.87 -15.13 -1.19
CA ALA A 69 -2.87 -15.58 -0.23
C ALA A 69 -2.19 -16.17 1.02
N GLN A 70 -2.64 -15.76 2.21
CA GLN A 70 -2.13 -16.27 3.50
C GLN A 70 -2.91 -17.48 4.02
N LYS A 71 -4.08 -17.73 3.44
CA LYS A 71 -4.99 -18.83 3.74
C LYS A 71 -5.90 -19.08 2.54
N ASP A 72 -6.65 -20.17 2.54
CA ASP A 72 -7.67 -20.42 1.53
C ASP A 72 -8.71 -19.29 1.52
N ILE A 73 -8.97 -18.74 0.34
CA ILE A 73 -9.96 -17.67 0.11
C ILE A 73 -11.12 -18.28 -0.70
N LYS A 74 -12.34 -18.14 -0.21
CA LYS A 74 -13.52 -18.71 -0.87
C LYS A 74 -13.98 -17.84 -2.03
N GLU A 75 -14.69 -18.45 -2.98
CA GLU A 75 -15.37 -17.68 -4.04
C GLU A 75 -16.33 -16.65 -3.42
N GLY A 76 -16.23 -15.40 -3.88
CA GLY A 76 -17.00 -14.27 -3.37
C GLY A 76 -16.48 -13.66 -2.07
N GLU A 77 -15.45 -14.24 -1.44
CA GLU A 77 -14.75 -13.58 -0.32
C GLU A 77 -13.87 -12.44 -0.84
N GLU A 78 -13.90 -11.30 -0.15
CA GLU A 78 -13.06 -10.15 -0.49
C GLU A 78 -11.59 -10.44 -0.18
N VAL A 79 -10.69 -10.12 -1.11
CA VAL A 79 -9.25 -10.16 -0.87
C VAL A 79 -8.84 -8.87 -0.17
N THR A 80 -8.31 -9.00 1.05
CA THR A 80 -7.93 -7.87 1.90
C THR A 80 -6.46 -7.93 2.28
N LEU A 81 -5.86 -6.75 2.45
CA LEU A 81 -4.47 -6.55 2.83
C LEU A 81 -4.36 -5.84 4.17
N PHE A 82 -3.31 -6.14 4.93
CA PHE A 82 -2.90 -5.22 5.99
C PHE A 82 -2.13 -4.04 5.37
N TYR A 83 -2.60 -2.82 5.56
CA TYR A 83 -1.95 -1.63 5.03
C TYR A 83 -0.81 -1.27 5.99
N THR A 84 0.42 -1.38 5.51
CA THR A 84 1.60 -1.26 6.37
C THR A 84 1.76 0.15 6.95
N ASN A 85 1.46 1.18 6.15
CA ASN A 85 1.48 2.58 6.56
C ASN A 85 0.08 3.10 6.93
N ILE A 86 -0.82 2.24 7.45
CA ILE A 86 -2.18 2.65 7.81
C ILE A 86 -2.19 3.84 8.79
N ASP A 87 -1.14 3.96 9.63
CA ASP A 87 -0.98 5.03 10.59
C ASP A 87 -0.69 6.41 9.97
N GLU A 88 -0.33 6.48 8.67
CA GLU A 88 -0.18 7.74 7.93
C GLU A 88 -1.52 8.30 7.44
N TYR A 89 -2.60 7.52 7.48
CA TYR A 89 -3.91 7.96 6.99
C TYR A 89 -4.55 8.89 8.03
N ALA A 90 -5.02 10.07 7.60
CA ALA A 90 -5.66 11.05 8.48
C ALA A 90 -6.85 10.47 9.29
N ASP A 91 -7.52 9.48 8.71
CA ASP A 91 -8.67 8.77 9.27
C ASP A 91 -8.32 7.35 9.75
N ALA A 92 -7.04 7.05 10.05
CA ALA A 92 -6.59 5.71 10.45
C ALA A 92 -7.47 5.05 11.53
N GLN A 93 -8.00 5.84 12.47
CA GLN A 93 -8.91 5.35 13.53
C GLN A 93 -10.23 4.75 13.02
N LYS A 94 -10.65 5.05 11.78
CA LYS A 94 -11.86 4.47 11.16
C LYS A 94 -11.61 3.09 10.55
N PHE A 95 -10.34 2.65 10.50
CA PHE A 95 -9.92 1.39 9.90
C PHE A 95 -9.54 0.32 10.94
N VAL A 96 -9.58 0.69 12.24
CA VAL A 96 -9.34 -0.16 13.42
C VAL A 96 -10.66 -0.75 13.92
#